data_AF-A0A9P8F015-F1
#
_entry.id   AF-A0A9P8F015-F1
#
_cell.length_a   1.000
_cell.length_b   1.000
_cell.length_c   1.000
_cell.angle_alpha   90.00
_cell.angle_beta   90.00
_cell.angle_gamma   90.00
#
_symmetry.space_group_name_H-M   'P 1'
#
loop_
_entity.id
_entity.type
_entity.pdbx_description
1 polymer ?
#
loop_
_entity_poly.entity_id
_entity_poly.type
_entity_poly.pdbx_seq_one_letter_code
_entity_poly.pdbx_strand_id
1 'polypeptide(L)'
;NDAIPKLVDALSMCYIGCLLLRLPITVGDLYSWAARGDLIYYRAVKALSESMKLRLPFNYNKILDPQDVLSPGAVQQAVLDNITAFDRAFGMATPPINHILVLYRWIRSLALPLEVYSATLRLAKLLEITFVYDVQTARSSRYRILQYAEPRLMGALIIATKLLFPVDNVKRYPKNPTELSALTMDWSNWSKARAEYNDTIKSGTPLGYQEAMQVQEKDILDMSDDKLDEYMDWYGSVFAEETVREKGRIGKEAEFRRALLRLFPVDRPVQDKSDAMDMDEEQEPMPEDERLRKVQSSLRPTRVKPNARSTEPEVSRPGNSYRRYRNVGELDGYAREFYEEAASLVALPLNSLVKCVFILERRL
;
A
#
# COMPACT_ATOMS: atom_id res chain seq x y z
N ASN A 1 6.86 -0.30 33.09
CA ASN A 1 7.00 -1.42 32.13
C ASN A 1 7.65 -0.86 30.88
N ASP A 2 8.97 -0.83 30.87
CA ASP A 2 9.73 -0.25 29.75
C ASP A 2 9.55 -1.15 28.53
N ALA A 3 8.65 -0.74 27.64
CA ALA A 3 8.43 -1.40 26.37
C ALA A 3 9.71 -1.26 25.54
N ILE A 4 10.36 -2.37 25.23
CA ILE A 4 11.55 -2.37 24.39
C ILE A 4 11.12 -1.90 22.98
N PRO A 5 11.76 -0.86 22.41
CA PRO A 5 11.39 -0.33 21.11
C PRO A 5 11.59 -1.39 20.03
N LYS A 6 10.60 -1.49 19.14
CA LYS A 6 10.64 -2.40 17.99
C LYS A 6 11.11 -1.66 16.75
N LEU A 7 11.54 -2.40 15.73
CA LEU A 7 11.94 -1.79 14.46
C LEU A 7 10.77 -1.11 13.73
N VAL A 8 9.54 -1.58 13.96
CA VAL A 8 8.32 -0.90 13.47
C VAL A 8 8.18 0.51 14.06
N ASP A 9 8.64 0.73 15.30
CA ASP A 9 8.64 2.05 15.91
C ASP A 9 9.60 2.98 15.17
N ALA A 10 10.75 2.49 14.71
CA ALA A 10 11.68 3.28 13.88
C ALA A 10 11.03 3.72 12.56
N LEU A 11 10.33 2.83 11.85
CA LEU A 11 9.57 3.18 10.65
C LEU A 11 8.52 4.25 10.95
N SER A 12 7.84 4.12 12.09
CA SER A 12 6.85 5.10 12.50
C SER A 12 7.46 6.48 12.79
N MET A 13 8.66 6.53 13.37
CA MET A 13 9.39 7.78 13.62
C MET A 13 9.78 8.46 12.30
N CYS A 14 10.25 7.69 11.31
CA CYS A 14 10.54 8.23 9.98
C CYS A 14 9.29 8.82 9.33
N TYR A 15 8.14 8.14 9.44
CA TYR A 15 6.87 8.67 8.93
C TYR A 15 6.43 9.93 9.68
N ILE A 16 6.52 9.96 11.01
CA ILE A 16 6.17 11.16 11.80
C ILE A 16 7.04 12.34 11.38
N GLY A 17 8.34 12.13 11.13
CA GLY A 17 9.22 13.15 10.57
C GLY A 17 8.73 13.68 9.21
N CYS A 18 8.37 12.77 8.29
CA CYS A 18 7.81 13.14 6.98
C CYS A 18 6.48 13.91 7.11
N LEU A 19 5.63 13.51 8.06
CA LEU A 19 4.36 14.16 8.36
C LEU A 19 4.56 15.59 8.87
N LEU A 20 5.52 15.80 9.78
CA LEU A 20 5.87 17.12 10.30
C LEU A 20 6.40 18.05 9.21
N LEU A 21 7.18 17.51 8.27
CA LEU A 21 7.67 18.22 7.08
C LEU A 21 6.59 18.41 5.99
N ARG A 22 5.38 17.86 6.18
CA ARG A 22 4.25 17.89 5.23
C ARG A 22 4.56 17.28 3.86
N LEU A 23 5.44 16.28 3.83
CA LEU A 23 5.75 15.55 2.61
C LEU A 23 4.55 14.70 2.16
N PRO A 24 4.32 14.53 0.84
CA PRO A 24 3.23 13.72 0.31
C PRO A 24 3.55 12.21 0.31
N ILE A 25 4.14 11.73 1.40
CA ILE A 25 4.51 10.32 1.60
C ILE A 25 3.44 9.67 2.49
N THR A 26 3.01 8.46 2.15
CA THR A 26 2.03 7.70 2.95
C THR A 26 2.69 6.61 3.77
N VAL A 27 1.98 6.11 4.79
CA VAL A 27 2.40 4.92 5.54
C VAL A 27 2.50 3.71 4.61
N GLY A 28 1.63 3.66 3.59
CA GLY A 28 1.68 2.66 2.52
C GLY A 28 3.03 2.62 1.79
N ASP A 29 3.62 3.79 1.52
CA ASP A 29 4.92 3.88 0.85
C ASP A 29 6.04 3.28 1.72
N LEU A 30 6.13 3.68 2.99
CA LEU A 30 7.14 3.13 3.91
C LEU A 30 6.99 1.63 4.08
N TYR A 31 5.75 1.13 4.15
CA TYR A 31 5.48 -0.29 4.18
C TYR A 31 5.98 -0.96 2.89
N SER A 32 5.70 -0.39 1.72
CA SER A 32 6.13 -0.94 0.43
C SER A 32 7.66 -0.95 0.28
N TRP A 33 8.35 0.11 0.71
CA TRP A 33 9.81 0.19 0.69
C TRP A 33 10.44 -0.83 1.65
N ALA A 34 9.87 -1.01 2.83
CA ALA A 34 10.30 -2.06 3.76
C ALA A 34 10.03 -3.47 3.21
N ALA A 35 8.89 -3.68 2.54
CA ALA A 35 8.51 -4.96 1.95
C ALA A 35 9.37 -5.35 0.73
N ARG A 36 9.78 -4.36 -0.09
CA ARG A 36 10.68 -4.55 -1.22
C ARG A 36 12.14 -4.75 -0.80
N GLY A 37 12.54 -4.14 0.32
CA GLY A 37 13.92 -4.15 0.80
C GLY A 37 14.69 -2.86 0.53
N ASP A 38 14.05 -1.87 -0.09
CA ASP A 38 14.61 -0.52 -0.32
C ASP A 38 14.92 0.19 1.01
N LEU A 39 14.10 -0.08 2.03
CA LEU A 39 14.30 0.41 3.38
C LEU A 39 14.77 -0.73 4.29
N ILE A 40 15.86 -0.48 5.01
CA ILE A 40 16.48 -1.45 5.93
C ILE A 40 15.52 -1.75 7.09
N TYR A 41 14.72 -2.80 6.93
CA TYR A 41 13.81 -3.30 7.95
C TYR A 41 14.11 -4.77 8.25
N TYR A 42 14.07 -5.62 7.22
CA TYR A 42 14.50 -6.99 7.39
C TYR A 42 16.03 -7.05 7.51
N ARG A 43 16.53 -7.90 8.41
CA ARG A 43 17.98 -8.10 8.63
C ARG A 43 18.74 -6.81 8.95
N ALA A 44 18.13 -5.85 9.64
CA ALA A 44 18.79 -4.59 10.05
C ALA A 44 20.05 -4.81 10.89
N VAL A 45 20.19 -5.97 11.55
CA VAL A 45 21.45 -6.40 12.19
C VAL A 45 22.63 -6.33 11.22
N LYS A 46 22.47 -6.59 9.92
CA LYS A 46 23.56 -6.57 8.94
C LYS A 46 24.21 -5.19 8.84
N ALA A 47 23.41 -4.12 8.87
CA ALA A 47 23.89 -2.74 8.78
C ALA A 47 24.71 -2.29 10.02
N LEU A 48 24.67 -3.04 11.12
CA LEU A 48 25.48 -2.73 12.30
C LEU A 48 26.96 -3.06 12.06
N SER A 49 27.84 -2.24 12.65
CA SER A 49 29.27 -2.54 12.73
C SER A 49 29.55 -3.81 13.55
N GLU A 50 30.65 -4.48 13.28
CA GLU A 50 31.02 -5.72 13.98
C GLU A 50 31.23 -5.52 15.49
N SER A 51 31.79 -4.37 15.87
CA SER A 51 31.99 -4.00 17.27
C SER A 51 30.67 -3.86 18.03
N MET A 52 29.63 -3.33 17.38
CA MET A 52 28.28 -3.26 17.95
C MET A 52 27.62 -4.64 18.02
N LYS A 53 27.74 -5.45 16.96
CA LYS A 53 27.19 -6.83 16.92
C LYS A 53 27.72 -7.69 18.08
N LEU A 54 29.01 -7.60 18.38
CA LEU A 54 29.65 -8.37 19.47
C LEU A 54 29.18 -7.95 20.87
N ARG A 55 28.80 -6.69 21.05
CA ARG A 55 28.34 -6.14 22.34
C ARG A 55 26.83 -6.24 22.51
N LEU A 56 26.09 -6.49 21.44
CA LEU A 56 24.63 -6.48 21.46
C LEU A 56 24.10 -7.79 22.09
N PRO A 57 23.30 -7.71 23.18
CA PRO A 57 22.67 -8.88 23.77
C PRO A 57 21.75 -9.59 22.76
N PHE A 58 21.62 -10.92 22.91
CA PHE A 58 20.84 -11.76 22.00
C PHE A 58 19.38 -11.28 21.81
N ASN A 59 18.74 -10.79 22.87
CA ASN A 59 17.36 -10.30 22.81
C ASN A 59 17.18 -9.12 21.83
N TYR A 60 18.18 -8.24 21.72
CA TYR A 60 18.12 -7.10 20.80
C TYR A 60 18.49 -7.48 19.37
N ASN A 61 19.34 -8.50 19.18
CA ASN A 61 19.57 -9.08 17.85
C ASN A 61 18.28 -9.59 17.23
N LYS A 62 17.41 -10.26 18.01
CA LYS A 62 16.11 -10.74 17.54
C LYS A 62 15.16 -9.59 17.12
N ILE A 63 15.26 -8.42 17.77
CA ILE A 63 14.41 -7.26 17.45
C ILE A 63 14.85 -6.58 16.15
N LEU A 64 16.16 -6.55 15.90
CA LEU A 64 16.76 -5.98 14.69
C LEU A 64 16.77 -6.95 13.51
N ASP A 65 16.35 -8.19 13.72
CA ASP A 65 16.21 -9.20 12.68
C ASP A 65 14.82 -9.87 12.76
N PRO A 66 13.75 -9.13 12.39
CA PRO A 66 12.40 -9.68 12.43
C PRO A 66 12.28 -10.86 11.47
N GLN A 67 11.99 -12.03 12.02
CA GLN A 67 11.70 -13.26 11.26
C GLN A 67 10.23 -13.36 10.85
N ASP A 68 9.39 -12.46 11.36
CA ASP A 68 7.99 -12.40 10.96
C ASP A 68 7.82 -11.32 9.90
N VAL A 69 7.00 -11.65 8.91
CA VAL A 69 6.61 -10.70 7.87
C VAL A 69 5.88 -9.52 8.50
N LEU A 70 6.23 -8.31 8.05
CA LEU A 70 5.56 -7.08 8.46
C LEU A 70 4.07 -7.16 8.10
N SER A 71 3.21 -7.17 9.11
CA SER A 71 1.77 -7.22 8.87
C SER A 71 1.24 -5.87 8.35
N PRO A 72 0.34 -5.89 7.34
CA PRO A 72 -0.39 -4.70 6.93
C PRO A 72 -1.11 -4.08 8.12
N GLY A 73 -0.90 -2.79 8.37
CA GLY A 73 -1.47 -2.03 9.47
C GLY A 73 -0.61 -1.97 10.74
N ALA A 74 0.43 -2.78 10.89
CA ALA A 74 1.35 -2.69 12.03
C ALA A 74 2.04 -1.32 12.09
N VAL A 75 2.49 -0.81 10.94
CA VAL A 75 3.12 0.52 10.85
C VAL A 75 2.12 1.61 11.21
N GLN A 76 0.88 1.53 10.74
CA GLN A 76 -0.16 2.52 11.09
C GLN A 76 -0.46 2.52 12.59
N GLN A 77 -0.52 1.33 13.19
CA GLN A 77 -0.71 1.21 14.63
C GLN A 77 0.46 1.82 15.40
N ALA A 78 1.70 1.50 15.03
CA ALA A 78 2.88 2.07 15.65
C ALA A 78 2.94 3.61 15.51
N VAL A 79 2.57 4.15 14.35
CA VAL A 79 2.45 5.60 14.13
C VAL A 79 1.45 6.23 15.10
N LEU A 80 0.25 5.65 15.22
CA LEU A 80 -0.75 6.18 16.16
C LEU A 80 -0.27 6.08 17.61
N ASP A 81 0.27 4.92 18.00
CA ASP A 81 0.75 4.69 19.37
C ASP A 81 1.88 5.67 19.72
N ASN A 82 2.85 5.89 18.83
CA ASN A 82 3.95 6.84 19.04
C ASN A 82 3.50 8.30 19.02
N ILE A 83 2.59 8.69 18.11
CA ILE A 83 1.98 10.02 18.16
C ILE A 83 1.26 10.24 19.49
N THR A 84 0.50 9.24 19.97
CA THR A 84 -0.20 9.36 21.26
C THR A 84 0.74 9.45 22.44
N ALA A 85 1.88 8.76 22.39
CA ALA A 85 2.93 8.88 23.39
C ALA A 85 3.57 10.28 23.38
N PHE A 86 3.89 10.82 22.20
CA PHE A 86 4.47 12.16 22.07
C PHE A 86 3.51 13.28 22.47
N ASP A 87 2.24 13.16 22.16
CA ASP A 87 1.21 14.10 22.61
C ASP A 87 1.10 14.10 24.13
N ARG A 88 1.07 12.92 24.77
CA ARG A 88 1.03 12.82 26.24
C ARG A 88 2.30 13.32 26.93
N ALA A 89 3.46 13.09 26.32
CA ALA A 89 4.75 13.45 26.90
C ALA A 89 5.14 14.92 26.66
N PHE A 90 4.84 15.45 25.46
CA PHE A 90 5.34 16.75 25.01
C PHE A 90 4.24 17.70 24.52
N GLY A 91 2.97 17.28 24.47
CA GLY A 91 1.88 18.09 23.89
C GLY A 91 1.99 18.28 22.38
N MET A 92 2.61 17.31 21.68
CA MET A 92 2.87 17.40 20.25
C MET A 92 1.57 17.36 19.42
N ALA A 93 1.21 18.51 18.84
CA ALA A 93 0.14 18.58 17.85
C ALA A 93 0.63 18.12 16.47
N THR A 94 -0.05 17.14 15.88
CA THR A 94 0.28 16.67 14.53
C THR A 94 -0.45 17.48 13.45
N PRO A 95 0.24 17.87 12.36
CA PRO A 95 -0.42 18.52 11.24
C PRO A 95 -1.33 17.52 10.50
N PRO A 96 -2.33 18.02 9.73
CA PRO A 96 -3.08 17.17 8.83
C PRO A 96 -2.16 16.59 7.76
N ILE A 97 -2.49 15.38 7.29
CA ILE A 97 -1.80 14.79 6.13
C ILE A 97 -2.01 15.68 4.90
N ASN A 98 -1.07 15.63 3.95
CA ASN A 98 -1.15 16.32 2.68
C ASN A 98 -2.17 15.65 1.74
N HIS A 99 -3.44 15.66 2.16
CA HIS A 99 -4.54 14.94 1.56
C HIS A 99 -4.81 15.34 0.09
N ILE A 100 -4.45 16.55 -0.32
CA ILE A 100 -4.59 17.02 -1.71
C ILE A 100 -3.69 16.19 -2.63
N LEU A 101 -2.39 16.12 -2.33
CA LEU A 101 -1.42 15.40 -3.14
C LEU A 101 -1.58 13.89 -3.01
N VAL A 102 -1.83 13.40 -1.79
CA VAL A 102 -2.06 11.97 -1.55
C VAL A 102 -3.31 11.48 -2.28
N LEU A 103 -4.41 12.25 -2.27
CA LEU A 103 -5.64 11.90 -2.99
C LEU A 103 -5.41 11.87 -4.51
N TYR A 104 -4.71 12.87 -5.05
CA TYR A 104 -4.38 12.89 -6.48
C TYR A 104 -3.55 11.66 -6.87
N ARG A 105 -2.54 11.31 -6.07
CA ARG A 105 -1.70 10.13 -6.29
C ARG A 105 -2.51 8.84 -6.25
N TRP A 106 -3.39 8.66 -5.26
CA TRP A 106 -4.24 7.47 -5.18
C TRP A 106 -5.26 7.37 -6.31
N ILE A 107 -5.78 8.48 -6.80
CA ILE A 107 -6.67 8.49 -7.96
C ILE A 107 -5.93 8.07 -9.22
N ARG A 108 -4.69 8.52 -9.39
CA ARG A 108 -3.83 8.09 -10.50
C ARG A 108 -3.49 6.60 -10.40
N SER A 109 -3.06 6.12 -9.23
CA SER A 109 -2.70 4.71 -9.04
C SER A 109 -3.89 3.75 -9.15
N LEU A 110 -5.10 4.18 -8.75
CA LEU A 110 -6.34 3.41 -8.94
C LEU A 110 -6.94 3.58 -10.35
N ALA A 111 -6.35 4.41 -11.22
CA ALA A 111 -6.85 4.76 -12.54
C ALA A 111 -8.30 5.27 -12.53
N LEU A 112 -8.63 6.12 -11.56
CA LEU A 112 -9.98 6.67 -11.38
C LEU A 112 -10.16 7.98 -12.17
N PRO A 113 -11.40 8.32 -12.59
CA PRO A 113 -11.70 9.61 -13.22
C PRO A 113 -11.49 10.80 -12.27
N LEU A 114 -11.15 11.97 -12.82
CA LEU A 114 -10.83 13.17 -12.03
C LEU A 114 -12.04 13.72 -11.26
N GLU A 115 -13.26 13.42 -11.70
CA GLU A 115 -14.51 13.76 -11.01
C GLU A 115 -14.52 13.26 -9.57
N VAL A 116 -13.94 12.08 -9.35
CA VAL A 116 -13.80 11.45 -8.03
C VAL A 116 -13.03 12.36 -7.08
N TYR A 117 -11.96 13.02 -7.55
CA TYR A 117 -11.15 13.92 -6.72
C TYR A 117 -12.01 15.02 -6.10
N SER A 118 -12.78 15.70 -6.95
CA SER A 118 -13.66 16.80 -6.52
C SER A 118 -14.79 16.30 -5.61
N ALA A 119 -15.34 15.12 -5.89
CA ALA A 119 -16.41 14.52 -5.11
C ALA A 119 -15.93 14.07 -3.72
N THR A 120 -14.73 13.48 -3.61
CA THR A 120 -14.14 13.09 -2.33
C THR A 120 -13.91 14.30 -1.44
N LEU A 121 -13.38 15.40 -1.97
CA LEU A 121 -13.18 16.63 -1.18
C LEU A 121 -14.50 17.26 -0.74
N ARG A 122 -15.53 17.25 -1.59
CA ARG A 122 -16.88 17.74 -1.22
C ARG A 122 -17.52 16.84 -0.17
N LEU A 123 -17.43 15.53 -0.33
CA LEU A 123 -17.92 14.54 0.62
C LEU A 123 -17.23 14.70 1.99
N ALA A 124 -15.91 14.87 2.01
CA ALA A 124 -15.16 15.07 3.23
C ALA A 124 -15.59 16.35 3.98
N LYS A 125 -15.88 17.43 3.24
CA LYS A 125 -16.44 18.66 3.81
C LYS A 125 -17.84 18.45 4.39
N LEU A 126 -18.72 17.74 3.67
CA LEU A 126 -20.08 17.45 4.13
C LEU A 126 -20.11 16.54 5.37
N LEU A 127 -19.18 15.60 5.46
CA LEU A 127 -19.05 14.68 6.59
C LEU A 127 -18.16 15.23 7.73
N GLU A 128 -17.70 16.48 7.61
CA GLU A 128 -16.81 17.16 8.56
C GLU A 128 -15.56 16.31 8.92
N ILE A 129 -15.00 15.61 7.93
CA ILE A 129 -13.85 14.74 8.13
C ILE A 129 -12.57 15.58 8.16
N THR A 130 -11.93 15.60 9.32
CA THR A 130 -10.57 16.14 9.45
C THR A 130 -9.54 15.05 9.15
N PHE A 131 -8.49 15.35 8.38
CA PHE A 131 -7.42 14.39 8.06
C PHE A 131 -6.22 14.51 9.01
N VAL A 132 -6.49 14.56 10.32
CA VAL A 132 -5.49 14.66 11.40
C VAL A 132 -5.58 13.42 12.26
N TYR A 133 -4.45 12.86 12.71
CA TYR A 133 -4.43 11.71 13.62
C TYR A 133 -5.18 12.03 14.92
N ASP A 134 -6.15 11.18 15.28
CA ASP A 134 -7.00 11.41 16.46
C ASP A 134 -6.38 10.72 17.68
N VAL A 135 -5.71 11.53 18.49
CA VAL A 135 -4.92 11.10 19.65
C VAL A 135 -5.76 11.03 20.94
N GLN A 136 -6.77 11.90 21.04
CA GLN A 136 -7.44 12.21 22.31
C GLN A 136 -8.60 11.27 22.62
N THR A 137 -9.14 10.58 21.62
CA THR A 137 -10.34 9.78 21.85
C THR A 137 -9.93 8.35 22.21
N ALA A 138 -10.10 7.92 23.46
CA ALA A 138 -10.09 6.49 23.82
C ALA A 138 -11.31 5.80 23.17
N ARG A 139 -11.26 5.58 21.85
CA ARG A 139 -12.33 4.95 21.11
C ARG A 139 -12.34 3.46 21.44
N SER A 140 -13.55 2.90 21.52
CA SER A 140 -13.74 1.46 21.49
C SER A 140 -12.91 0.87 20.34
N SER A 141 -12.27 -0.29 20.57
CA SER A 141 -11.42 -0.98 19.58
C SER A 141 -12.07 -1.03 18.17
N ARG A 142 -13.40 -1.12 18.11
CA ARG A 142 -14.18 -1.09 16.86
C ARG A 142 -14.01 0.18 16.00
N TYR A 143 -13.69 1.31 16.59
CA TYR A 143 -13.53 2.60 15.90
C TYR A 143 -12.06 3.08 15.85
N ARG A 144 -11.11 2.25 16.30
CA ARG A 144 -9.67 2.56 16.25
C ARG A 144 -9.21 2.87 14.82
N ILE A 145 -9.75 2.16 13.83
CA ILE A 145 -9.42 2.38 12.41
C ILE A 145 -9.69 3.82 11.92
N LEU A 146 -10.64 4.52 12.54
CA LEU A 146 -10.96 5.91 12.21
C LEU A 146 -9.98 6.92 12.83
N GLN A 147 -9.09 6.49 13.72
CA GLN A 147 -8.09 7.37 14.30
C GLN A 147 -6.96 7.67 13.32
N TYR A 148 -6.69 6.73 12.41
CA TYR A 148 -5.73 6.91 11.34
C TYR A 148 -6.25 7.93 10.30
N ALA A 149 -5.38 8.82 9.82
CA ALA A 149 -5.76 9.86 8.86
C ALA A 149 -5.92 9.30 7.43
N GLU A 150 -4.97 8.48 6.97
CA GLU A 150 -4.97 7.90 5.61
C GLU A 150 -6.17 6.97 5.34
N PRO A 151 -6.54 6.03 6.23
CA PRO A 151 -7.71 5.17 6.02
C PRO A 151 -9.03 5.94 5.97
N ARG A 152 -9.13 7.09 6.65
CA ARG A 152 -10.30 7.97 6.53
C ARG A 152 -10.38 8.63 5.16
N LEU A 153 -9.25 9.10 4.63
CA LEU A 153 -9.18 9.66 3.28
C LEU A 153 -9.51 8.61 2.23
N MET A 154 -8.91 7.41 2.33
CA MET A 154 -9.21 6.31 1.42
C MET A 154 -10.67 5.85 1.53
N GLY A 155 -11.21 5.80 2.75
CA GLY A 155 -12.63 5.49 2.95
C GLY A 155 -13.56 6.49 2.29
N ALA A 156 -13.27 7.80 2.41
CA ALA A 156 -14.02 8.85 1.71
C ALA A 156 -13.86 8.74 0.18
N LEU A 157 -12.68 8.36 -0.31
CA LEU A 157 -12.43 8.09 -1.73
C LEU A 157 -13.30 6.96 -2.24
N ILE A 158 -13.32 5.81 -1.55
CA ILE A 158 -14.13 4.64 -1.92
C ILE A 158 -15.63 4.94 -1.91
N ILE A 159 -16.08 5.74 -0.93
CA ILE A 159 -17.48 6.16 -0.88
C ILE A 159 -17.80 7.06 -2.08
N ALA A 160 -16.94 8.03 -2.40
CA ALA A 160 -17.12 8.92 -3.53
C ALA A 160 -17.13 8.15 -4.86
N THR A 161 -16.21 7.20 -5.05
CA THR A 161 -16.22 6.35 -6.26
C THR A 161 -17.50 5.55 -6.35
N LYS A 162 -17.97 4.96 -5.26
CA LYS A 162 -19.20 4.17 -5.24
C LYS A 162 -20.48 4.99 -5.47
N LEU A 163 -20.49 6.25 -5.05
CA LEU A 163 -21.60 7.18 -5.30
C LEU A 163 -21.65 7.64 -6.77
N LEU A 164 -20.49 7.90 -7.38
CA LEU A 164 -20.40 8.36 -8.77
C LEU A 164 -20.47 7.20 -9.77
N PHE A 165 -19.70 6.15 -9.52
CA PHE A 165 -19.47 4.98 -10.35
C PHE A 165 -19.79 3.72 -9.53
N PRO A 166 -21.08 3.37 -9.38
CA PRO A 166 -21.44 2.20 -8.60
C PRO A 166 -20.91 0.93 -9.29
N VAL A 167 -20.41 -0.03 -8.49
CA VAL A 167 -19.85 -1.31 -8.94
C VAL A 167 -20.93 -2.41 -9.04
N ASP A 168 -22.19 -2.01 -9.12
CA ASP A 168 -23.33 -2.93 -9.18
C ASP A 168 -23.94 -2.97 -10.58
N ASN A 169 -24.73 -4.01 -10.85
CA ASN A 169 -25.41 -4.20 -12.14
C ASN A 169 -26.69 -3.36 -12.26
N VAL A 170 -26.90 -2.38 -11.38
CA VAL A 170 -28.13 -1.58 -11.33
C VAL A 170 -28.00 -0.34 -12.21
N LYS A 171 -28.82 -0.28 -13.27
CA LYS A 171 -28.85 0.86 -14.19
C LYS A 171 -29.47 2.08 -13.50
N ARG A 172 -28.69 3.16 -13.41
CA ARG A 172 -29.12 4.47 -12.87
C ARG A 172 -29.06 5.54 -13.95
N TYR A 173 -29.98 6.49 -13.89
CA TYR A 173 -30.08 7.54 -14.91
C TYR A 173 -30.00 8.94 -14.26
N PRO A 174 -29.01 9.76 -14.63
CA PRO A 174 -28.87 11.14 -14.13
C PRO A 174 -30.01 12.04 -14.64
N LYS A 175 -30.27 13.15 -13.94
CA LYS A 175 -31.28 14.15 -14.34
C LYS A 175 -30.74 15.07 -15.42
N ASN A 176 -29.50 15.52 -15.25
CA ASN A 176 -28.85 16.49 -16.11
C ASN A 176 -27.56 15.89 -16.72
N PRO A 177 -27.21 16.27 -17.96
CA PRO A 177 -25.95 15.85 -18.58
C PRO A 177 -24.71 16.46 -17.89
N THR A 178 -24.89 17.52 -17.10
CA THR A 178 -23.82 18.18 -16.34
C THR A 178 -23.56 17.54 -14.97
N GLU A 179 -24.31 16.51 -14.58
CA GLU A 179 -24.08 15.81 -13.32
C GLU A 179 -22.81 14.96 -13.40
N LEU A 180 -22.04 14.89 -12.31
CA LEU A 180 -20.83 14.07 -12.21
C LEU A 180 -21.12 12.58 -12.47
N SER A 181 -22.35 12.13 -12.19
CA SER A 181 -22.84 10.77 -12.47
C SER A 181 -23.32 10.55 -13.90
N ALA A 182 -23.09 11.50 -14.82
CA ALA A 182 -23.41 11.34 -16.24
C ALA A 182 -22.44 10.40 -16.97
N LEU A 183 -21.26 10.15 -16.40
CA LEU A 183 -20.29 9.19 -16.90
C LEU A 183 -20.47 7.84 -16.22
N THR A 184 -20.34 6.75 -16.98
CA THR A 184 -20.27 5.38 -16.47
C THR A 184 -18.90 4.80 -16.72
N MET A 185 -18.40 4.10 -15.70
CA MET A 185 -17.12 3.41 -15.73
C MET A 185 -17.31 1.96 -16.16
N ASP A 186 -16.49 1.50 -17.11
CA ASP A 186 -16.46 0.10 -17.52
C ASP A 186 -15.52 -0.67 -16.58
N TRP A 187 -16.08 -1.23 -15.51
CA TRP A 187 -15.35 -2.00 -14.50
C TRP A 187 -14.66 -3.25 -15.07
N SER A 188 -15.14 -3.80 -16.19
CA SER A 188 -14.50 -4.93 -16.85
C SER A 188 -13.17 -4.51 -17.48
N ASN A 189 -13.16 -3.39 -18.21
CA ASN A 189 -11.93 -2.85 -18.78
C ASN A 189 -10.98 -2.34 -17.70
N TRP A 190 -11.50 -1.76 -16.62
CA TRP A 190 -10.68 -1.36 -15.48
C TRP A 190 -9.96 -2.57 -14.85
N SER A 191 -10.67 -3.68 -14.62
CA SER A 191 -10.09 -4.91 -14.07
C SER A 191 -9.01 -5.50 -14.98
N LYS A 192 -9.23 -5.51 -16.30
CA LYS A 192 -8.22 -5.95 -17.28
C LYS A 192 -6.99 -5.04 -17.29
N ALA A 193 -7.18 -3.73 -17.36
CA ALA A 193 -6.08 -2.76 -17.35
C ALA A 193 -5.28 -2.81 -16.04
N ARG A 194 -5.96 -3.10 -14.91
CA ARG A 194 -5.32 -3.37 -13.63
C ARG A 194 -4.48 -4.65 -13.68
N ALA A 195 -5.03 -5.75 -14.21
CA ALA A 195 -4.30 -7.02 -14.32
C ALA A 195 -3.04 -6.87 -15.18
N GLU A 196 -3.16 -6.26 -16.36
CA GLU A 196 -2.03 -5.93 -17.24
C GLU A 196 -0.95 -5.12 -16.51
N TYR A 197 -1.36 -4.05 -15.81
CA TYR A 197 -0.44 -3.21 -15.05
C TYR A 197 0.26 -4.00 -13.92
N ASN A 198 -0.47 -4.81 -13.17
CA ASN A 198 0.09 -5.62 -12.11
C ASN A 198 1.07 -6.67 -12.67
N ASP A 199 0.80 -7.23 -13.84
CA ASP A 199 1.70 -8.16 -14.50
C ASP A 199 2.98 -7.45 -14.98
N THR A 200 2.88 -6.26 -15.58
CA THR A 200 4.05 -5.47 -15.98
C THR A 200 4.94 -5.06 -14.81
N ILE A 201 4.33 -4.70 -13.66
CA ILE A 201 5.09 -4.38 -12.45
C ILE A 201 5.77 -5.62 -11.89
N LYS A 202 5.05 -6.75 -11.84
CA LYS A 202 5.61 -8.00 -11.33
C LYS A 202 6.72 -8.55 -12.21
N SER A 203 6.69 -8.29 -13.51
CA SER A 203 7.78 -8.67 -14.42
C SER A 203 8.96 -7.71 -14.37
N GLY A 204 8.74 -6.43 -14.04
CA GLY A 204 9.79 -5.40 -14.01
C GLY A 204 10.42 -5.16 -12.64
N THR A 205 9.73 -5.53 -11.55
CA THR A 205 10.22 -5.34 -10.19
C THR A 205 10.86 -6.63 -9.68
N PRO A 206 12.12 -6.60 -9.21
CA PRO A 206 12.74 -7.74 -8.57
C PRO A 206 11.86 -8.28 -7.44
N LEU A 207 11.88 -9.60 -7.25
CA LEU A 207 11.17 -10.28 -6.16
C LEU A 207 11.35 -9.53 -4.83
N GLY A 208 10.25 -9.01 -4.28
CA GLY A 208 10.30 -8.21 -3.06
C GLY A 208 10.77 -9.05 -1.87
N TYR A 209 11.53 -8.46 -0.95
CA TYR A 209 12.07 -9.17 0.23
C TYR A 209 11.00 -9.99 0.98
N GLN A 210 9.82 -9.40 1.20
CA GLN A 210 8.71 -10.06 1.87
C GLN A 210 8.12 -11.21 1.06
N GLU A 211 8.05 -11.07 -0.27
CA GLU A 211 7.54 -12.11 -1.16
C GLU A 211 8.50 -13.30 -1.19
N ALA A 212 9.79 -13.03 -1.33
CA ALA A 212 10.86 -14.03 -1.27
C ALA A 212 10.87 -14.80 0.06
N MET A 213 10.61 -14.12 1.17
CA MET A 213 10.50 -14.75 2.48
C MET A 213 9.26 -15.66 2.64
N GLN A 214 8.21 -15.43 1.86
CA GLN A 214 6.96 -16.19 1.91
C GLN A 214 6.93 -17.40 0.96
N VAL A 215 7.88 -17.50 0.03
CA VAL A 215 7.98 -18.61 -0.93
C VAL A 215 8.02 -19.95 -0.18
N GLN A 216 7.05 -20.84 -0.47
CA GLN A 216 7.05 -22.20 0.04
C GLN A 216 7.66 -23.18 -0.97
N GLU A 217 8.03 -24.37 -0.49
CA GLU A 217 8.58 -25.45 -1.33
C GLU A 217 7.68 -25.80 -2.53
N LYS A 218 6.35 -25.68 -2.36
CA LYS A 218 5.39 -25.94 -3.44
C LYS A 218 5.43 -24.87 -4.52
N ASP A 219 5.62 -23.62 -4.12
CA ASP A 219 5.63 -22.49 -5.05
C ASP A 219 6.90 -22.54 -5.92
N ILE A 220 8.03 -22.99 -5.36
CA ILE A 220 9.30 -23.15 -6.09
C ILE A 220 9.14 -24.08 -7.30
N LEU A 221 8.26 -25.09 -7.22
CA LEU A 221 8.04 -26.03 -8.32
C LEU A 221 7.22 -25.42 -9.47
N ASP A 222 6.39 -24.41 -9.18
CA ASP A 222 5.52 -23.74 -10.15
C ASP A 222 6.11 -22.40 -10.66
N MET A 223 7.26 -21.98 -10.13
CA MET A 223 7.93 -20.75 -10.51
C MET A 223 8.58 -20.85 -11.90
N SER A 224 8.54 -19.74 -12.65
CA SER A 224 9.29 -19.59 -13.89
C SER A 224 10.79 -19.46 -13.61
N ASP A 225 11.62 -19.89 -14.56
CA ASP A 225 13.08 -19.85 -14.46
C ASP A 225 13.61 -18.46 -14.05
N ASP A 226 13.09 -17.38 -14.65
CA ASP A 226 13.48 -16.00 -14.33
C ASP A 226 13.22 -15.63 -12.86
N LYS A 227 12.08 -16.06 -12.31
CA LYS A 227 11.71 -15.78 -10.91
C LYS A 227 12.53 -16.63 -9.94
N LEU A 228 12.88 -17.84 -10.35
CA LEU A 228 13.74 -18.72 -9.58
C LEU A 228 15.15 -18.15 -9.50
N ASP A 229 15.66 -17.61 -10.60
CA ASP A 229 16.93 -16.89 -10.65
C ASP A 229 16.92 -15.67 -9.71
N GLU A 230 15.89 -14.82 -9.77
CA GLU A 230 15.75 -13.69 -8.85
C GLU A 230 15.67 -14.13 -7.37
N TYR A 231 14.96 -15.21 -7.09
CA TYR A 231 14.90 -15.79 -5.75
C TYR A 231 16.27 -16.29 -5.28
N MET A 232 17.05 -16.92 -6.17
CA MET A 232 18.40 -17.39 -5.87
C MET A 232 19.38 -16.24 -5.66
N ASP A 233 19.25 -15.15 -6.43
CA ASP A 233 20.03 -13.91 -6.25
C ASP A 233 19.69 -13.23 -4.91
N TRP A 234 18.40 -13.13 -4.58
CA TRP A 234 17.95 -12.67 -3.27
C TRP A 234 18.50 -13.55 -2.14
N TYR A 235 18.36 -14.88 -2.25
CA TYR A 235 18.86 -15.83 -1.25
C TYR A 235 20.38 -15.70 -1.08
N GLY A 236 21.10 -15.52 -2.19
CA GLY A 236 22.53 -15.24 -2.22
C GLY A 236 22.92 -14.00 -1.41
N SER A 237 22.26 -12.86 -1.70
CA SER A 237 22.50 -11.59 -0.99
C SER A 237 22.11 -11.65 0.50
N VAL A 238 21.03 -12.35 0.85
CA VAL A 238 20.48 -12.36 2.22
C VAL A 238 21.18 -13.38 3.12
N PHE A 239 21.43 -14.59 2.62
CA PHE A 239 21.93 -15.72 3.41
C PHE A 239 23.36 -16.15 3.06
N ALA A 240 23.80 -16.00 1.82
CA ALA A 240 25.08 -16.56 1.34
C ALA A 240 26.27 -15.57 1.33
N GLU A 241 26.07 -14.36 1.83
CA GLU A 241 27.08 -13.29 1.86
C GLU A 241 28.36 -13.73 2.62
N GLU A 242 29.51 -13.32 2.08
CA GLU A 242 30.86 -13.78 2.47
C GLU A 242 31.16 -13.61 3.98
N THR A 243 30.57 -12.61 4.62
CA THR A 243 30.73 -12.34 6.07
C THR A 243 30.14 -13.43 6.98
N VAL A 244 29.15 -14.20 6.51
CA VAL A 244 28.61 -15.37 7.24
C VAL A 244 29.49 -16.60 7.01
N ARG A 245 30.08 -16.71 5.82
CA ARG A 245 31.01 -17.79 5.43
C ARG A 245 32.31 -17.74 6.24
N GLU A 246 32.73 -16.56 6.66
CA GLU A 246 33.95 -16.34 7.46
C GLU A 246 33.78 -16.51 8.98
N LYS A 247 32.55 -16.54 9.50
CA LYS A 247 32.28 -16.66 10.94
C LYS A 247 32.45 -18.07 11.52
N GLY A 248 32.92 -19.03 10.72
CA GLY A 248 33.34 -20.35 11.22
C GLY A 248 34.68 -20.26 11.95
N ARG A 249 34.78 -20.93 13.11
CA ARG A 249 35.97 -21.11 13.97
C ARG A 249 37.31 -20.81 13.26
N ILE A 250 38.02 -19.81 13.78
CA ILE A 250 39.38 -19.44 13.38
C ILE A 250 40.27 -20.69 13.35
N GLY A 251 40.79 -21.05 12.18
CA GLY A 251 41.66 -22.21 11.97
C GLY A 251 41.65 -22.74 10.53
N LYS A 252 42.38 -23.84 10.29
CA LYS A 252 42.53 -24.52 8.97
C LYS A 252 41.21 -24.84 8.26
N GLU A 253 40.12 -24.95 9.01
CA GLU A 253 38.78 -25.23 8.47
C GLU A 253 38.17 -24.03 7.72
N ALA A 254 38.49 -22.79 8.14
CA ALA A 254 38.04 -21.59 7.43
C ALA A 254 38.76 -21.43 6.08
N GLU A 255 40.05 -21.75 6.02
CA GLU A 255 40.84 -21.77 4.78
C GLU A 255 40.36 -22.87 3.83
N PHE A 256 40.06 -24.07 4.36
CA PHE A 256 39.45 -25.14 3.58
C PHE A 256 38.09 -24.74 3.01
N ARG A 257 37.23 -24.09 3.81
CA ARG A 257 35.93 -23.58 3.33
C ARG A 257 36.10 -22.51 2.25
N ARG A 258 37.05 -21.58 2.41
CA ARG A 258 37.38 -20.60 1.35
C ARG A 258 37.87 -21.28 0.07
N ALA A 259 38.75 -22.27 0.18
CA ALA A 259 39.24 -23.03 -0.97
C ALA A 259 38.10 -23.80 -1.67
N LEU A 260 37.22 -24.42 -0.89
CA LEU A 260 36.04 -25.13 -1.41
C LEU A 260 35.07 -24.16 -2.12
N LEU A 261 34.82 -23.00 -1.54
CA LEU A 261 33.92 -21.99 -2.13
C LEU A 261 34.50 -21.36 -3.39
N ARG A 262 35.83 -21.25 -3.50
CA ARG A 262 36.50 -20.81 -4.75
C ARG A 262 36.34 -21.81 -5.90
N LEU A 263 36.08 -23.07 -5.63
CA LEU A 263 35.78 -24.07 -6.68
C LEU A 263 34.38 -23.85 -7.29
N PHE A 264 33.50 -23.11 -6.61
CA PHE A 264 32.14 -22.79 -7.05
C PHE A 264 31.92 -21.26 -7.00
N PRO A 265 32.56 -20.50 -7.91
CA PRO A 265 32.37 -19.05 -7.97
C PRO A 265 30.90 -18.71 -8.20
N VAL A 266 30.38 -17.80 -7.39
CA VAL A 266 28.98 -17.33 -7.44
C VAL A 266 28.85 -16.13 -8.40
N ASP A 267 29.94 -15.75 -9.08
CA ASP A 267 29.99 -14.61 -9.99
C ASP A 267 29.07 -14.83 -11.21
N ARG A 268 27.80 -14.46 -11.09
CA ARG A 268 27.18 -13.71 -12.17
C ARG A 268 27.84 -12.33 -12.15
N PRO A 269 28.29 -11.79 -13.28
CA PRO A 269 28.66 -10.38 -13.31
C PRO A 269 27.46 -9.64 -12.76
N VAL A 270 27.63 -8.98 -11.61
CA VAL A 270 26.72 -7.95 -11.18
C VAL A 270 26.63 -7.07 -12.41
N GLN A 271 25.49 -7.09 -13.11
CA GLN A 271 25.14 -5.93 -13.89
C GLN A 271 25.06 -4.87 -12.81
N ASP A 272 26.15 -4.12 -12.66
CA ASP A 272 26.10 -2.81 -12.04
C ASP A 272 24.97 -2.13 -12.81
N LYS A 273 23.77 -2.14 -12.20
CA LYS A 273 22.78 -1.13 -12.51
C LYS A 273 23.52 0.13 -12.13
N SER A 274 24.17 0.70 -13.13
CA SER A 274 24.94 1.91 -13.01
C SER A 274 24.15 2.86 -12.13
N ASP A 275 24.82 3.44 -11.14
CA ASP A 275 24.48 4.74 -10.55
C ASP A 275 24.56 5.83 -11.65
N ALA A 276 23.91 5.59 -12.79
CA ALA A 276 23.62 6.54 -13.80
C ALA A 276 22.40 7.28 -13.28
N MET A 277 22.65 8.38 -12.56
CA MET A 277 21.80 9.56 -12.68
C MET A 277 21.88 10.05 -14.14
N ASP A 278 21.38 9.25 -15.09
CA ASP A 278 21.15 9.69 -16.46
C ASP A 278 19.83 10.47 -16.45
N MET A 279 20.01 11.75 -16.23
CA MET A 279 19.13 12.78 -16.75
C MET A 279 19.06 12.59 -18.27
N ASP A 280 17.83 12.44 -18.80
CA ASP A 280 17.45 12.38 -20.23
C ASP A 280 17.07 10.99 -20.80
N GLU A 281 16.28 10.19 -20.08
CA GLU A 281 15.33 9.29 -20.76
C GLU A 281 14.11 10.10 -21.23
N GLU A 282 13.94 10.21 -22.55
CA GLU A 282 12.69 10.65 -23.17
C GLU A 282 11.53 9.96 -22.46
N GLN A 283 10.64 10.74 -21.84
CA GLN A 283 9.57 10.28 -20.95
C GLN A 283 8.77 9.12 -21.57
N GLU A 284 9.22 7.88 -21.36
CA GLU A 284 8.38 6.72 -21.58
C GLU A 284 7.13 6.95 -20.72
N PRO A 285 5.92 6.81 -21.31
CA PRO A 285 4.72 7.02 -20.53
C PRO A 285 4.77 6.04 -19.37
N MET A 286 4.85 6.59 -18.15
CA MET A 286 4.83 5.80 -16.93
C MET A 286 3.72 4.75 -17.05
N PRO A 287 3.94 3.47 -16.69
CA PRO A 287 2.93 2.42 -16.85
C PRO A 287 1.56 2.77 -16.23
N GLU A 288 1.58 3.61 -15.20
CA GLU A 288 0.39 4.21 -14.58
C GLU A 288 -0.43 5.11 -15.51
N ASP A 289 0.23 5.90 -16.36
CA ASP A 289 -0.42 6.82 -17.29
C ASP A 289 -1.04 6.09 -18.47
N GLU A 290 -0.42 5.00 -18.93
CA GLU A 290 -1.03 4.15 -19.94
C GLU A 290 -2.30 3.48 -19.41
N ARG A 291 -2.23 2.92 -18.19
CA ARG A 291 -3.40 2.38 -17.49
C ARG A 291 -4.50 3.42 -17.33
N LEU A 292 -4.14 4.63 -16.90
CA LEU A 292 -5.10 5.73 -16.73
C LEU A 292 -5.75 6.11 -18.07
N ARG A 293 -4.97 6.25 -19.15
CA ARG A 293 -5.47 6.56 -20.49
C ARG A 293 -6.41 5.47 -21.00
N LYS A 294 -6.05 4.20 -20.85
CA LYS A 294 -6.91 3.06 -21.21
C LYS A 294 -8.25 3.13 -20.49
N VAL A 295 -8.25 3.33 -19.17
CA VAL A 295 -9.49 3.40 -18.37
C VAL A 295 -10.32 4.63 -18.74
N GLN A 296 -9.71 5.80 -18.86
CA GLN A 296 -10.44 7.03 -19.22
C GLN A 296 -11.04 6.97 -20.63
N SER A 297 -10.33 6.38 -21.59
CA SER A 297 -10.84 6.19 -22.96
C SER A 297 -12.07 5.27 -23.01
N SER A 298 -12.21 4.38 -22.01
CA SER A 298 -13.33 3.45 -21.91
C SER A 298 -14.58 4.03 -21.25
N LEU A 299 -14.53 5.27 -20.74
CA LEU A 299 -15.66 5.93 -20.08
C LEU A 299 -16.80 6.17 -21.07
N ARG A 300 -18.03 5.81 -20.68
CA ARG A 300 -19.21 5.94 -21.53
C ARG A 300 -20.20 6.96 -20.97
N PRO A 301 -20.75 7.87 -21.79
CA PRO A 301 -21.84 8.74 -21.36
C PRO A 301 -23.11 7.91 -21.11
N THR A 302 -23.76 8.21 -19.98
CA THR A 302 -25.01 7.58 -19.58
C THR A 302 -26.18 8.30 -20.21
N ARG A 303 -27.22 7.54 -20.57
CA ARG A 303 -28.47 8.13 -21.06
C ARG A 303 -29.10 9.01 -19.97
N VAL A 304 -29.26 10.29 -20.25
CA VAL A 304 -29.94 11.22 -19.34
C VAL A 304 -31.45 11.01 -19.45
N LYS A 305 -32.13 10.90 -18.31
CA LYS A 305 -33.60 10.87 -18.24
C LYS A 305 -34.08 12.08 -17.44
N PRO A 306 -34.46 13.20 -18.10
CA PRO A 306 -35.13 14.31 -17.43
C PRO A 306 -36.47 13.81 -16.85
N ASN A 307 -36.95 14.44 -15.78
CA ASN A 307 -38.08 13.96 -14.97
C ASN A 307 -39.17 13.27 -15.80
N ALA A 308 -39.39 11.99 -15.52
CA ALA A 308 -40.48 11.24 -16.10
C ALA A 308 -41.81 11.93 -15.77
N ARG A 309 -42.66 12.09 -16.78
CA ARG A 309 -44.09 12.36 -16.58
C ARG A 309 -44.64 11.19 -15.74
N SER A 310 -45.66 11.46 -14.93
CA SER A 310 -46.23 10.62 -13.84
C SER A 310 -46.68 9.18 -14.20
N THR A 311 -46.35 8.68 -15.40
CA THR A 311 -46.81 7.41 -15.96
C THR A 311 -45.66 6.42 -16.23
N GLU A 312 -44.38 6.78 -16.01
CA GLU A 312 -43.26 5.84 -16.17
C GLU A 312 -42.90 5.13 -14.84
N PRO A 313 -42.38 3.88 -14.90
CA PRO A 313 -41.87 3.19 -13.72
C PRO A 313 -40.76 4.00 -13.04
N GLU A 314 -40.70 3.90 -11.71
CA GLU A 314 -39.78 4.65 -10.85
C GLU A 314 -38.32 4.56 -11.34
N VAL A 315 -37.80 5.67 -11.89
CA VAL A 315 -36.46 5.71 -12.48
C VAL A 315 -35.42 5.75 -11.36
N SER A 316 -34.60 4.70 -11.24
CA SER A 316 -33.46 4.65 -10.33
C SER A 316 -32.48 5.77 -10.63
N ARG A 317 -32.31 6.69 -9.66
CA ARG A 317 -31.40 7.83 -9.77
C ARG A 317 -30.02 7.49 -9.19
N PRO A 318 -28.94 8.18 -9.62
CA PRO A 318 -27.64 8.13 -8.94
C PRO A 318 -27.81 8.38 -7.44
N GLY A 319 -27.20 7.53 -6.61
CA GLY A 319 -27.36 7.55 -5.15
C GLY A 319 -28.51 6.70 -4.59
N ASN A 320 -29.52 6.33 -5.39
CA ASN A 320 -30.52 5.35 -4.95
C ASN A 320 -29.92 3.94 -4.92
N SER A 321 -30.48 3.08 -4.06
CA SER A 321 -30.05 1.68 -3.86
C SER A 321 -28.55 1.51 -3.59
N TYR A 322 -27.97 2.39 -2.76
CA TYR A 322 -26.58 2.30 -2.33
C TYR A 322 -26.34 1.02 -1.51
N ARG A 323 -25.61 0.06 -2.08
CA ARG A 323 -25.30 -1.23 -1.41
C ARG A 323 -24.20 -1.04 -0.38
N ARG A 324 -24.47 -1.13 0.92
CA ARG A 324 -23.44 -1.05 1.98
C ARG A 324 -22.78 -2.43 2.18
N TYR A 325 -21.46 -2.47 2.32
CA TYR A 325 -20.72 -3.71 2.58
C TYR A 325 -20.25 -3.73 4.02
N ARG A 326 -20.64 -4.75 4.79
CA ARG A 326 -20.25 -4.89 6.19
C ARG A 326 -19.01 -5.76 6.37
N ASN A 327 -18.90 -6.81 5.57
CA ASN A 327 -17.87 -7.82 5.68
C ASN A 327 -17.22 -8.10 4.31
N VAL A 328 -16.01 -8.66 4.33
CA VAL A 328 -15.29 -9.03 3.11
C VAL A 328 -16.04 -10.09 2.29
N GLY A 329 -16.80 -10.98 2.94
CA GLY A 329 -17.61 -11.98 2.24
C GLY A 329 -18.77 -11.40 1.42
N GLU A 330 -19.10 -10.12 1.57
CA GLU A 330 -20.12 -9.44 0.77
C GLU A 330 -19.54 -8.74 -0.48
N LEU A 331 -18.21 -8.68 -0.58
CA LEU A 331 -17.48 -8.12 -1.72
C LEU A 331 -17.34 -9.18 -2.81
N ASP A 332 -18.02 -8.94 -3.93
CA ASP A 332 -18.00 -9.83 -5.09
C ASP A 332 -17.42 -9.14 -6.32
N GLY A 333 -16.71 -9.91 -7.16
CA GLY A 333 -16.17 -9.47 -8.46
C GLY A 333 -15.30 -8.21 -8.36
N TYR A 334 -15.59 -7.23 -9.22
CA TYR A 334 -14.82 -5.98 -9.34
C TYR A 334 -14.78 -5.15 -8.05
N ALA A 335 -15.81 -5.25 -7.19
CA ALA A 335 -15.82 -4.53 -5.91
C ALA A 335 -14.73 -5.06 -4.98
N ARG A 336 -14.48 -6.38 -4.99
CA ARG A 336 -13.42 -6.98 -4.19
C ARG A 336 -12.05 -6.54 -4.69
N GLU A 337 -11.83 -6.63 -6.00
CA GLU A 337 -10.58 -6.20 -6.64
C GLU A 337 -10.24 -4.74 -6.35
N PHE A 338 -11.23 -3.85 -6.41
CA PHE A 338 -11.06 -2.44 -6.10
C PHE A 338 -10.69 -2.20 -4.63
N TYR A 339 -11.35 -2.88 -3.69
CA TYR A 339 -11.01 -2.75 -2.28
C TYR A 339 -9.65 -3.36 -1.94
N GLU A 340 -9.23 -4.42 -2.64
CA GLU A 340 -7.90 -5.03 -2.48
C GLU A 340 -6.78 -4.08 -2.92
N GLU A 341 -6.92 -3.41 -4.07
CA GLU A 341 -6.00 -2.35 -4.50
C GLU A 341 -5.99 -1.15 -3.55
N ALA A 342 -7.16 -0.69 -3.11
CA ALA A 342 -7.23 0.40 -2.16
C ALA A 342 -6.59 0.05 -0.81
N ALA A 343 -6.69 -1.23 -0.39
CA ALA A 343 -6.08 -1.73 0.83
C ALA A 343 -4.56 -1.84 0.73
N SER A 344 -4.03 -2.26 -0.42
CA SER A 344 -2.58 -2.33 -0.65
C SER A 344 -1.93 -0.95 -0.61
N LEU A 345 -2.54 0.06 -1.25
CA LEU A 345 -2.04 1.44 -1.28
C LEU A 345 -1.95 2.11 0.10
N VAL A 346 -2.81 1.72 1.03
CA VAL A 346 -2.85 2.25 2.41
C VAL A 346 -2.05 1.35 3.37
N ALA A 347 -1.57 0.20 2.91
CA ALA A 347 -0.98 -0.86 3.72
C ALA A 347 -1.88 -1.27 4.91
N LEU A 348 -3.14 -1.58 4.63
CA LEU A 348 -4.10 -2.12 5.61
C LEU A 348 -4.61 -3.49 5.17
N PRO A 349 -5.02 -4.36 6.11
CA PRO A 349 -5.71 -5.57 5.75
C PRO A 349 -7.11 -5.22 5.23
N LEU A 350 -7.57 -5.95 4.21
CA LEU A 350 -8.86 -5.73 3.54
C LEU A 350 -10.03 -5.62 4.53
N ASN A 351 -10.05 -6.51 5.54
CA ASN A 351 -11.06 -6.51 6.62
C ASN A 351 -11.14 -5.18 7.37
N SER A 352 -10.01 -4.51 7.61
CA SER A 352 -9.97 -3.23 8.32
C SER A 352 -10.44 -2.09 7.44
N LEU A 353 -10.10 -2.10 6.15
CA LEU A 353 -10.56 -1.10 5.20
C LEU A 353 -12.08 -1.16 4.99
N VAL A 354 -12.66 -2.36 4.81
CA VAL A 354 -14.12 -2.56 4.70
C VAL A 354 -14.83 -2.03 5.94
N LYS A 355 -14.31 -2.34 7.13
CA LYS A 355 -14.85 -1.79 8.38
C LYS A 355 -14.76 -0.27 8.44
N CYS A 356 -13.65 0.33 8.00
CA CYS A 356 -13.48 1.78 7.94
C CYS A 356 -14.56 2.42 7.07
N VAL A 357 -14.72 1.90 5.84
CA VAL A 357 -15.73 2.37 4.88
C VAL A 357 -17.13 2.21 5.46
N PHE A 358 -17.48 1.04 6.00
CA PHE A 358 -18.79 0.80 6.58
C PHE A 358 -19.14 1.78 7.71
N ILE A 359 -18.17 2.14 8.57
CA ILE A 359 -18.41 3.09 9.65
C ILE A 359 -18.61 4.51 9.09
N LEU A 360 -17.83 4.92 8.09
CA LEU A 360 -18.01 6.20 7.42
C LEU A 360 -19.35 6.27 6.67
N GLU A 361 -19.76 5.17 6.02
CA GLU A 361 -21.05 5.05 5.34
C GLU A 361 -22.25 5.20 6.28
N ARG A 362 -22.11 4.88 7.57
CA ARG A 362 -23.16 5.10 8.56
C ARG A 362 -23.36 6.56 8.94
N ARG A 363 -22.41 7.44 8.58
CA ARG A 363 -22.52 8.89 8.78
C ARG A 363 -23.22 9.59 7.60
N LEU A 364 -23.42 8.86 6.48
CA LEU A 364 -24.26 9.23 5.35
C LEU A 364 -25.70 8.75 5.58
#